data_AF-A0A1E7ETD4-F1
#
_entry.id   AF-A0A1E7ETD4-F1
#
_cell.length_a   1.000
_cell.length_b   1.000
_cell.length_c   1.000
_cell.angle_alpha   90.00
_cell.angle_beta   90.00
_cell.angle_gamma   90.00
#
_symmetry.space_group_name_H-M   'P 1'
#
loop_
_entity.id
_entity.type
_entity.pdbx_description
1 polymer ?
#
loop_
_entity_poly.entity_id
_entity_poly.type
_entity_poly.pdbx_seq_one_letter_code
_entity_poly.pdbx_strand_id
1 'polypeptide(L)'
;MKIWPSIILSGLLGGSCFCNAFVAPNGRRIVTITGNGMDTMKIARYLDDCSALRVSPEGTETESKVQRLDATSTSNDIDLLNKKLLSPQDFIPLGILATIIFSFVYFDLTLLQNDHFIKINELEATDRYFEFSKFFADNGLLSFALIFTHILPLTFITPLIFLSVEDKGEIIQQDHPQFNPALMILSFALCAMGLGIETCWHIIDSWYYDKEFHIFNFSFYFFLTSAFSLWGTALESDKFWNAINFLVLGAICLWYPVGMANAFELPYPSYVPGDWEETLRAVGGTKAPCIAGLAVPFIPIWLKGREIFGDKMTTVAILSVVVNLAFIFALAIFGNTAPPFNPTQDDLSQLNYVFHILHDLAGTEAGVIYFAYLIWSYEPKSERMS
;
A
#
# COMPACT_ATOMS: atom_id res chain seq x y z
N MET A 1 -7.76 6.53 -21.77
CA MET A 1 -6.35 6.24 -21.45
C MET A 1 -6.29 4.77 -20.98
N LYS A 2 -5.80 3.82 -21.79
CA LYS A 2 -5.87 2.37 -21.48
C LYS A 2 -4.46 1.82 -21.21
N ILE A 3 -4.06 1.76 -19.94
CA ILE A 3 -2.73 1.27 -19.48
C ILE A 3 -2.86 0.04 -18.54
N TRP A 4 -4.08 -0.49 -18.37
CA TRP A 4 -4.49 -1.24 -17.18
C TRP A 4 -3.94 -2.66 -16.96
N PRO A 5 -3.67 -3.51 -17.97
CA PRO A 5 -3.29 -4.89 -17.65
C PRO A 5 -1.86 -5.03 -17.09
N SER A 6 -0.96 -4.10 -17.39
CA SER A 6 0.46 -4.24 -17.04
C SER A 6 0.83 -3.70 -15.66
N ILE A 7 0.13 -2.70 -15.13
CA ILE A 7 0.47 -2.11 -13.82
C ILE A 7 0.00 -3.00 -12.66
N ILE A 8 -1.20 -3.59 -12.77
CA ILE A 8 -1.76 -4.46 -11.73
C ILE A 8 -0.96 -5.75 -11.59
N LEU A 9 -0.51 -6.36 -12.69
CA LEU A 9 0.31 -7.57 -12.64
C LEU A 9 1.73 -7.31 -12.10
N SER A 10 2.27 -6.09 -12.30
CA SER A 10 3.60 -5.71 -11.83
C SER A 10 3.60 -5.35 -10.34
N GLY A 11 2.50 -4.79 -9.81
CA GLY A 11 2.33 -4.52 -8.39
C GLY A 11 1.98 -5.77 -7.56
N LEU A 12 1.28 -6.76 -8.14
CA LEU A 12 0.90 -8.01 -7.47
C LEU A 12 2.06 -9.01 -7.29
N LEU A 13 3.21 -8.82 -7.97
CA LEU A 13 4.39 -9.68 -7.87
C LEU A 13 5.46 -9.16 -6.90
N GLY A 14 5.01 -8.67 -5.73
CA GLY A 14 5.83 -8.09 -4.67
C GLY A 14 7.31 -8.51 -4.62
N GLY A 15 8.19 -7.51 -4.64
CA GLY A 15 9.40 -7.52 -3.82
C GLY A 15 10.70 -8.10 -4.37
N SER A 16 10.74 -8.79 -5.52
CA SER A 16 12.04 -9.31 -6.02
C SER A 16 12.42 -8.96 -7.46
N CYS A 17 11.57 -8.31 -8.24
CA CYS A 17 11.94 -7.79 -9.55
C CYS A 17 11.11 -6.54 -9.89
N PHE A 18 11.77 -5.39 -10.05
CA PHE A 18 11.19 -4.24 -10.75
C PHE A 18 11.02 -4.60 -12.23
N CYS A 19 9.93 -5.28 -12.57
CA CYS A 19 9.49 -5.45 -13.95
C CYS A 19 8.50 -4.32 -14.28
N ASN A 20 9.00 -3.20 -14.80
CA ASN A 20 8.12 -2.15 -15.34
C ASN A 20 7.86 -2.43 -16.82
N ALA A 21 6.64 -2.85 -17.16
CA ALA A 21 6.17 -2.91 -18.55
C ALA A 21 5.36 -1.65 -18.88
N PHE A 22 5.93 -0.75 -19.69
CA PHE A 22 5.19 0.40 -20.23
C PHE A 22 4.76 0.12 -21.67
N VAL A 23 3.46 0.20 -21.93
CA VAL A 23 2.91 0.20 -23.29
C VAL A 23 2.73 1.64 -23.74
N ALA A 24 3.53 2.06 -24.73
CA ALA A 24 3.30 3.35 -25.40
C ALA A 24 2.04 3.27 -26.28
N PRO A 25 1.33 4.40 -26.52
CA PRO A 25 0.02 4.44 -27.18
C PRO A 25 -0.02 3.90 -28.64
N ASN A 26 1.13 3.54 -29.21
CA ASN A 26 1.29 3.29 -30.65
C ASN A 26 1.71 1.84 -30.98
N GLY A 27 1.56 0.90 -30.04
CA GLY A 27 1.60 -0.53 -30.34
C GLY A 27 2.94 -1.10 -30.86
N ARG A 28 4.10 -0.57 -30.43
CA ARG A 28 5.40 -1.16 -30.79
C ARG A 28 6.22 -1.60 -29.57
N ARG A 29 6.58 -2.89 -29.62
CA ARG A 29 7.54 -3.72 -28.84
C ARG A 29 7.76 -3.46 -27.34
N ILE A 30 7.66 -4.57 -26.61
CA ILE A 30 8.03 -4.77 -25.22
C ILE A 30 9.56 -4.77 -25.12
N VAL A 31 10.12 -3.97 -24.21
CA VAL A 31 11.51 -4.09 -23.76
C VAL A 31 11.47 -4.41 -22.27
N THR A 32 12.00 -5.58 -21.92
CA THR A 32 12.15 -6.02 -20.53
C THR A 32 13.58 -5.71 -20.09
N ILE A 33 13.75 -4.96 -19.01
CA ILE A 33 15.04 -4.79 -18.34
C ILE A 33 14.93 -5.50 -16.99
N THR A 34 15.79 -6.51 -16.76
CA THR A 34 15.90 -7.22 -15.49
C THR A 34 17.28 -6.98 -14.89
N GLY A 35 17.34 -6.77 -13.57
CA GLY A 35 18.58 -6.41 -12.86
C GLY A 35 19.48 -7.59 -12.50
N ASN A 36 19.03 -8.84 -12.69
CA ASN A 36 19.85 -10.01 -12.37
C ASN A 36 19.45 -11.23 -13.23
N GLY A 37 20.41 -11.81 -13.95
CA GLY A 37 20.16 -12.84 -14.97
C GLY A 37 19.75 -14.22 -14.43
N MET A 38 19.94 -14.50 -13.14
CA MET A 38 19.60 -15.81 -12.55
C MET A 38 18.11 -15.98 -12.21
N ASP A 39 17.40 -14.92 -11.84
CA ASP A 39 15.98 -15.00 -11.47
C ASP A 39 15.07 -15.05 -12.70
N THR A 40 15.51 -14.44 -13.81
CA THR A 40 14.85 -14.50 -15.12
C THR A 40 14.70 -15.93 -15.63
N MET A 41 15.67 -16.81 -15.38
CA MET A 41 15.61 -18.23 -15.80
C MET A 41 14.65 -19.07 -14.97
N LYS A 42 14.49 -18.78 -13.67
CA LYS A 42 13.61 -19.55 -12.78
C LYS A 42 12.14 -19.19 -13.01
N ILE A 43 11.86 -17.90 -13.22
CA ILE A 43 10.51 -17.42 -13.56
C ILE A 43 10.13 -17.86 -14.98
N ALA A 44 11.05 -17.85 -15.94
CA ALA A 44 10.80 -18.39 -17.28
C ALA A 44 10.47 -19.89 -17.23
N ARG A 45 11.17 -20.69 -16.42
CA ARG A 45 10.84 -22.12 -16.23
C ARG A 45 9.49 -22.35 -15.56
N TYR A 46 9.15 -21.57 -14.54
CA TYR A 46 7.86 -21.68 -13.87
C TYR A 46 6.68 -21.33 -14.79
N LEU A 47 6.87 -20.37 -15.70
CA LEU A 47 5.89 -20.00 -16.73
C LEU A 47 5.82 -21.03 -17.87
N ASP A 48 6.93 -21.65 -18.24
CA ASP A 48 6.96 -22.78 -19.19
C ASP A 48 6.20 -24.00 -18.62
N ASP A 49 6.35 -24.31 -17.34
CA ASP A 49 5.70 -25.44 -16.68
C ASP A 49 4.18 -25.25 -16.50
N CYS A 50 3.70 -24.00 -16.49
CA CYS A 50 2.29 -23.68 -16.27
C CYS A 50 1.45 -23.48 -17.55
N SER A 51 2.02 -23.64 -18.75
CA SER A 51 1.29 -23.30 -19.98
C SER A 51 0.97 -24.49 -20.88
N ALA A 52 -0.32 -24.59 -21.22
CA ALA A 52 -0.86 -25.26 -22.40
C ALA A 52 -0.42 -24.57 -23.73
N LEU A 53 0.77 -23.96 -23.76
CA LEU A 53 1.36 -23.31 -24.91
C LEU A 53 2.75 -23.90 -25.12
N ARG A 54 2.79 -25.14 -25.62
CA ARG A 54 4.01 -25.65 -26.24
C ARG A 54 4.30 -24.82 -27.48
N VAL A 55 5.36 -24.02 -27.43
CA VAL A 55 6.06 -23.60 -28.64
C VAL A 55 6.76 -24.85 -29.18
N SER A 56 6.23 -25.41 -30.26
CA SER A 56 6.86 -26.50 -31.00
C SER A 56 8.19 -26.01 -31.57
N PRO A 57 9.34 -26.66 -31.26
CA PRO A 57 10.61 -26.29 -31.83
C PRO A 57 10.83 -27.14 -33.08
N GLU A 58 10.33 -26.68 -34.24
CA GLU A 58 10.85 -27.14 -35.52
C GLU A 58 10.44 -26.16 -36.63
N GLY A 59 11.45 -25.49 -37.19
CA GLY A 59 11.31 -24.72 -38.40
C GLY A 59 11.23 -25.63 -39.61
N THR A 60 10.30 -25.36 -40.51
CA THR A 60 10.52 -25.05 -41.93
C THR A 60 9.15 -25.03 -42.62
N GLU A 61 8.96 -24.05 -43.51
CA GLU A 61 7.87 -24.06 -44.50
C GLU A 61 6.43 -23.76 -44.03
N THR A 62 6.17 -22.59 -43.43
CA THR A 62 4.79 -22.04 -43.40
C THR A 62 4.69 -20.51 -43.36
N GLU A 63 5.62 -19.78 -43.98
CA GLU A 63 5.52 -18.32 -44.11
C GLU A 63 4.55 -17.86 -45.22
N SER A 64 3.93 -18.77 -45.98
CA SER A 64 3.01 -18.42 -47.09
C SER A 64 1.52 -18.66 -46.80
N LYS A 65 1.13 -19.04 -45.58
CA LYS A 65 -0.28 -19.24 -45.18
C LYS A 65 -0.78 -18.32 -44.07
N VAL A 66 -0.08 -17.22 -43.79
CA VAL A 66 -0.53 -16.17 -42.85
C VAL A 66 -1.19 -14.97 -43.59
N GLN A 67 -1.42 -15.09 -44.91
CA GLN A 67 -2.28 -14.15 -45.63
C GLN A 67 -3.69 -14.72 -45.78
N ARG A 68 -4.67 -13.97 -45.24
CA ARG A 68 -6.12 -14.20 -45.20
C ARG A 68 -6.65 -15.00 -44.01
N LEU A 69 -6.43 -14.48 -42.80
CA LEU A 69 -7.51 -14.48 -41.81
C LEU A 69 -8.16 -13.10 -41.88
N ASP A 70 -9.42 -13.08 -42.29
CA ASP A 70 -10.22 -11.89 -42.53
C ASP A 70 -10.22 -10.92 -41.34
N ALA A 71 -10.01 -9.65 -41.66
CA ALA A 71 -10.13 -8.50 -40.76
C ALA A 71 -11.61 -8.15 -40.41
N THR A 72 -12.51 -9.14 -40.39
CA THR A 72 -13.94 -8.95 -40.12
C THR A 72 -14.42 -9.56 -38.81
N SER A 73 -13.58 -10.30 -38.05
CA SER A 73 -13.96 -10.84 -36.73
C SER A 73 -13.31 -10.16 -35.52
N THR A 74 -12.34 -9.27 -35.69
CA THR A 74 -11.55 -8.78 -34.54
C THR A 74 -12.07 -7.50 -33.89
N SER A 75 -12.99 -6.74 -34.50
CA SER A 75 -13.57 -5.57 -33.84
C SER A 75 -14.60 -5.96 -32.78
N ASN A 76 -15.39 -7.00 -33.04
CA ASN A 76 -16.46 -7.42 -32.13
C ASN A 76 -15.94 -8.15 -30.88
N ASP A 77 -14.88 -8.96 -31.00
CA ASP A 77 -14.31 -9.67 -29.86
C ASP A 77 -13.49 -8.75 -28.95
N ILE A 78 -12.80 -7.76 -29.52
CA ILE A 78 -12.15 -6.69 -28.75
C ILE A 78 -13.20 -5.78 -28.10
N ASP A 79 -14.34 -5.52 -28.76
CA ASP A 79 -15.46 -4.82 -28.14
C ASP A 79 -16.13 -5.66 -27.03
N LEU A 80 -16.21 -6.98 -27.16
CA LEU A 80 -16.76 -7.88 -26.13
C LEU A 80 -15.84 -7.98 -24.90
N LEU A 81 -14.52 -8.02 -25.11
CA LEU A 81 -13.51 -7.94 -24.05
C LEU A 81 -13.46 -6.54 -23.41
N ASN A 82 -13.65 -5.47 -24.18
CA ASN A 82 -13.75 -4.10 -23.64
C ASN A 82 -15.09 -3.82 -22.94
N LYS A 83 -16.17 -4.54 -23.27
CA LYS A 83 -17.51 -4.35 -22.67
C LYS A 83 -17.74 -5.15 -21.40
N LYS A 84 -16.85 -6.07 -21.03
CA LYS A 84 -16.85 -6.77 -19.74
C LYS A 84 -15.67 -6.34 -18.89
N LEU A 85 -15.45 -5.03 -18.75
CA LEU A 85 -14.74 -4.55 -17.57
C LEU A 85 -15.56 -5.00 -16.36
N LEU A 86 -14.91 -5.70 -15.42
CA LEU A 86 -15.54 -6.17 -14.19
C LEU A 86 -16.16 -4.95 -13.51
N SER A 87 -17.46 -5.00 -13.19
CA SER A 87 -18.03 -3.99 -12.32
C SER A 87 -17.35 -4.06 -10.95
N PRO A 88 -17.37 -2.98 -10.15
CA PRO A 88 -16.90 -3.06 -8.76
C PRO A 88 -17.51 -4.24 -7.99
N GLN A 89 -18.76 -4.62 -8.27
CA GLN A 89 -19.44 -5.76 -7.64
C GLN A 89 -18.83 -7.10 -8.05
N ASP A 90 -18.47 -7.27 -9.33
CA ASP A 90 -17.83 -8.50 -9.83
C ASP A 90 -16.40 -8.65 -9.31
N PHE A 91 -15.73 -7.54 -8.99
CA PHE A 91 -14.37 -7.52 -8.47
C PHE A 91 -14.29 -7.94 -7.00
N ILE A 92 -15.28 -7.62 -6.17
CA ILE A 92 -15.25 -7.90 -4.72
C ILE A 92 -14.84 -9.33 -4.37
N PRO A 93 -15.48 -10.39 -4.90
CA PRO A 93 -15.09 -11.76 -4.57
C PRO A 93 -13.66 -12.11 -5.02
N LEU A 94 -13.20 -11.56 -6.16
CA LEU A 94 -11.86 -11.79 -6.67
C LEU A 94 -10.79 -11.10 -5.82
N GLY A 95 -11.03 -9.84 -5.42
CA GLY A 95 -10.10 -9.11 -4.57
C GLY A 95 -10.00 -9.70 -3.16
N ILE A 96 -11.12 -10.16 -2.58
CA ILE A 96 -11.10 -10.90 -1.30
C ILE A 96 -10.28 -12.19 -1.44
N LEU A 97 -10.53 -12.98 -2.49
CA LEU A 97 -9.78 -14.21 -2.73
C LEU A 97 -8.28 -13.95 -2.91
N ALA A 98 -7.91 -12.93 -3.69
CA ALA A 98 -6.52 -12.53 -3.88
C ALA A 98 -5.88 -12.15 -2.53
N THR A 99 -6.57 -11.34 -1.73
CA THR A 99 -6.09 -10.94 -0.39
C THR A 99 -5.79 -12.15 0.49
N ILE A 100 -6.69 -13.12 0.54
CA ILE A 100 -6.51 -14.35 1.33
C ILE A 100 -5.29 -15.13 0.84
N ILE A 101 -5.17 -15.36 -0.47
CA ILE A 101 -4.06 -16.12 -1.07
C ILE A 101 -2.72 -15.44 -0.79
N PHE A 102 -2.60 -14.13 -1.07
CA PHE A 102 -1.36 -13.41 -0.85
C PHE A 102 -1.01 -13.32 0.65
N SER A 103 -2.01 -13.19 1.54
CA SER A 103 -1.76 -13.21 2.98
C SER A 103 -1.17 -14.54 3.45
N PHE A 104 -1.65 -15.68 2.93
CA PHE A 104 -1.05 -16.99 3.24
C PHE A 104 0.38 -17.10 2.73
N VAL A 105 0.65 -16.68 1.49
CA VAL A 105 2.02 -16.68 0.94
C VAL A 105 2.97 -15.85 1.80
N TYR A 106 2.55 -14.66 2.22
CA TYR A 106 3.36 -13.77 3.06
C TYR A 106 3.55 -14.31 4.48
N PHE A 107 2.51 -14.95 5.03
CA PHE A 107 2.59 -15.62 6.33
C PHE A 107 3.61 -16.76 6.31
N ASP A 108 3.56 -17.64 5.30
CA ASP A 108 4.52 -18.73 5.14
C ASP A 108 5.96 -18.23 4.96
N LEU A 109 6.15 -17.16 4.17
CA LEU A 109 7.46 -16.52 4.01
C LEU A 109 7.99 -15.96 5.33
N THR A 110 7.12 -15.34 6.13
CA THR A 110 7.48 -14.77 7.43
C THR A 110 7.81 -15.87 8.44
N LEU A 111 7.07 -16.99 8.45
CA LEU A 111 7.41 -18.15 9.27
C LEU A 111 8.76 -18.76 8.89
N LEU A 112 9.04 -18.91 7.59
CA LEU A 112 10.34 -19.40 7.11
C LEU A 112 11.50 -18.48 7.53
N GLN A 113 11.29 -17.16 7.46
CA GLN A 113 12.26 -16.17 7.88
C GLN A 113 12.47 -16.19 9.41
N ASN A 114 11.40 -16.27 10.19
CA ASN A 114 11.45 -16.38 11.64
C ASN A 114 12.17 -17.67 12.08
N ASP A 115 11.89 -18.81 11.44
CA ASP A 115 12.60 -20.07 11.68
C ASP A 115 14.11 -19.94 11.42
N HIS A 116 14.49 -19.18 10.39
CA HIS A 116 15.89 -18.91 10.09
C HIS A 116 16.54 -18.05 11.17
N PHE A 117 15.88 -16.97 11.61
CA PHE A 117 16.37 -16.13 12.70
C PHE A 117 16.47 -16.86 14.02
N ILE A 118 15.49 -17.69 14.36
CA ILE A 118 15.50 -18.53 15.57
C ILE A 118 16.75 -19.42 15.56
N LYS A 119 17.02 -20.12 14.44
CA LYS A 119 18.19 -21.00 14.30
C LYS A 119 19.53 -20.28 14.32
N ILE A 120 19.60 -19.04 13.81
CA ILE A 120 20.83 -18.23 13.84
C ILE A 120 21.05 -17.62 15.23
N ASN A 121 20.02 -17.07 15.87
CA ASN A 121 20.13 -16.38 17.15
C ASN A 121 20.30 -17.33 18.35
N GLU A 122 19.98 -18.62 18.20
CA GLU A 122 20.46 -19.67 19.13
C GLU A 122 22.00 -19.69 19.24
N LEU A 123 22.74 -19.08 18.30
CA LEU A 123 24.20 -19.03 18.26
C LEU A 123 24.78 -17.64 18.61
N GLU A 124 24.07 -16.55 18.32
CA GLU A 124 24.54 -15.16 18.54
C GLU A 124 23.38 -14.29 19.07
N ALA A 125 23.32 -14.13 20.39
CA ALA A 125 22.20 -13.46 21.07
C ALA A 125 22.07 -11.98 20.68
N THR A 126 21.02 -11.66 19.92
CA THR A 126 20.22 -10.47 20.19
C THR A 126 18.84 -10.93 20.62
N ASP A 127 18.61 -10.98 21.94
CA ASP A 127 17.44 -11.62 22.57
C ASP A 127 16.09 -11.14 21.99
N ARG A 128 16.05 -9.91 21.46
CA ARG A 128 14.80 -9.24 21.04
C ARG A 128 14.20 -9.78 19.74
N TYR A 129 15.01 -9.97 18.68
CA TYR A 129 14.50 -10.56 17.43
C TYR A 129 14.03 -12.00 17.64
N PHE A 130 14.74 -12.75 18.48
CA PHE A 130 14.36 -14.11 18.84
C PHE A 130 13.02 -14.16 19.56
N GLU A 131 12.83 -13.31 20.59
CA GLU A 131 11.58 -13.23 21.35
C GLU A 131 10.41 -12.80 20.47
N PHE A 132 10.61 -11.82 19.57
CA PHE A 132 9.60 -11.41 18.60
C PHE A 132 9.23 -12.54 17.65
N SER A 133 10.22 -13.15 16.97
CA SER A 133 9.98 -14.23 16.01
C SER A 133 9.24 -15.41 16.64
N LYS A 134 9.58 -15.75 17.88
CA LYS A 134 8.89 -16.79 18.65
C LYS A 134 7.46 -16.39 18.99
N PHE A 135 7.24 -15.17 19.49
CA PHE A 135 5.90 -14.66 19.78
C PHE A 135 5.01 -14.67 18.52
N PHE A 136 5.57 -14.23 17.38
CA PHE A 136 4.88 -14.22 16.09
C PHE A 136 4.45 -15.62 15.66
N ALA A 137 5.33 -16.63 15.85
CA ALA A 137 5.02 -18.03 15.56
C ALA A 137 3.97 -18.61 16.52
N ASP A 138 4.08 -18.31 17.81
CA ASP A 138 3.18 -18.79 18.86
C ASP A 138 1.75 -18.19 18.73
N ASN A 139 1.61 -17.02 18.08
CA ASN A 139 0.34 -16.31 17.90
C ASN A 139 -0.11 -16.27 16.42
N GLY A 140 0.00 -17.39 15.71
CA GLY A 140 -0.23 -17.48 14.26
C GLY A 140 -1.51 -16.80 13.73
N LEU A 141 -2.63 -16.83 14.46
CA LEU A 141 -3.87 -16.15 14.04
C LEU A 141 -3.74 -14.62 14.05
N LEU A 142 -3.14 -14.03 15.10
CA LEU A 142 -2.92 -12.58 15.18
C LEU A 142 -1.90 -12.13 14.15
N SER A 143 -0.83 -12.90 13.99
CA SER A 143 0.19 -12.72 12.97
C SER A 143 -0.38 -12.75 11.56
N PHE A 144 -1.24 -13.73 11.25
CA PHE A 144 -1.94 -13.79 9.97
C PHE A 144 -2.89 -12.60 9.79
N ALA A 145 -3.66 -12.24 10.82
CA ALA A 145 -4.56 -11.09 10.76
C ALA A 145 -3.80 -9.78 10.49
N LEU A 146 -2.66 -9.58 11.13
CA LEU A 146 -1.80 -8.42 10.92
C LEU A 146 -1.22 -8.38 9.49
N ILE A 147 -0.75 -9.51 8.96
CA ILE A 147 -0.34 -9.57 7.54
C ILE A 147 -1.53 -9.28 6.62
N PHE A 148 -2.69 -9.83 6.94
CA PHE A 148 -3.90 -9.63 6.14
C PHE A 148 -4.28 -8.15 6.04
N THR A 149 -4.19 -7.37 7.13
CA THR A 149 -4.45 -5.92 7.08
C THR A 149 -3.47 -5.20 6.15
N HIS A 150 -2.22 -5.63 6.05
CA HIS A 150 -1.24 -4.96 5.18
C HIS A 150 -1.40 -5.34 3.69
N ILE A 151 -1.87 -6.56 3.41
CA ILE A 151 -2.11 -7.04 2.05
C ILE A 151 -3.44 -6.50 1.49
N LEU A 152 -4.47 -6.36 2.34
CA LEU A 152 -5.82 -5.95 1.93
C LEU A 152 -5.86 -4.63 1.13
N PRO A 153 -5.10 -3.58 1.48
CA PRO A 153 -4.99 -2.37 0.68
C PRO A 153 -4.49 -2.58 -0.75
N LEU A 154 -3.57 -3.53 -0.94
CA LEU A 154 -2.87 -3.77 -2.20
C LEU A 154 -3.71 -4.62 -3.15
N THR A 155 -4.34 -5.67 -2.63
CA THR A 155 -5.05 -6.67 -3.43
C THR A 155 -6.53 -6.35 -3.62
N PHE A 156 -7.14 -5.59 -2.71
CA PHE A 156 -8.58 -5.31 -2.74
C PHE A 156 -8.91 -3.81 -2.78
N ILE A 157 -8.46 -3.04 -1.79
CA ILE A 157 -8.95 -1.65 -1.62
C ILE A 157 -8.49 -0.74 -2.78
N THR A 158 -7.22 -0.79 -3.15
CA THR A 158 -6.69 0.05 -4.24
C THR A 158 -7.38 -0.29 -5.58
N PRO A 159 -7.47 -1.56 -6.00
CA PRO A 159 -8.26 -1.93 -7.18
C PRO A 159 -9.74 -1.51 -7.11
N LEU A 160 -10.38 -1.58 -5.94
CA LEU A 160 -11.77 -1.14 -5.78
C LEU A 160 -11.94 0.35 -6.06
N ILE A 161 -11.03 1.19 -5.54
CA ILE A 161 -11.03 2.64 -5.81
C ILE A 161 -10.82 2.90 -7.28
N PHE A 162 -9.87 2.21 -7.88
CA PHE A 162 -9.54 2.27 -9.29
C PHE A 162 -10.77 2.02 -10.17
N LEU A 163 -11.50 0.94 -9.91
CA LEU A 163 -12.75 0.63 -10.60
C LEU A 163 -13.83 1.68 -10.33
N SER A 164 -13.93 2.19 -9.10
CA SER A 164 -14.91 3.23 -8.73
C SER A 164 -14.64 4.54 -9.47
N VAL A 165 -13.38 4.96 -9.58
CA VAL A 165 -12.96 6.17 -10.31
C VAL A 165 -13.12 5.99 -11.81
N GLU A 166 -12.86 4.80 -12.36
CA GLU A 166 -13.10 4.50 -13.77
C GLU A 166 -14.59 4.58 -14.11
N ASP A 167 -15.46 4.02 -13.27
CA ASP A 167 -16.91 4.01 -13.47
C ASP A 167 -17.56 5.41 -13.30
N LYS A 168 -17.16 6.15 -12.26
CA LYS A 168 -17.85 7.40 -11.86
C LYS A 168 -17.06 8.68 -12.07
N GLY A 169 -15.76 8.59 -12.38
CA GLY A 169 -14.87 9.74 -12.41
C GLY A 169 -15.26 10.79 -13.45
N GLU A 170 -15.68 10.38 -14.66
CA GLU A 170 -16.12 11.32 -15.71
C GLU A 170 -17.41 12.05 -15.31
N ILE A 171 -18.35 11.33 -14.70
CA ILE A 171 -19.63 11.89 -14.24
C ILE A 171 -19.38 12.91 -13.11
N ILE A 172 -18.54 12.55 -12.13
CA ILE A 172 -18.15 13.45 -11.05
C ILE A 172 -17.46 14.69 -11.62
N GLN A 173 -16.55 14.51 -12.59
CA GLN A 173 -15.84 15.63 -13.24
C GLN A 173 -16.78 16.54 -14.03
N GLN A 174 -17.83 16.02 -14.66
CA GLN A 174 -18.84 16.85 -15.34
C GLN A 174 -19.58 17.77 -14.37
N ASP A 175 -19.98 17.25 -13.21
CA ASP A 175 -20.66 18.01 -12.16
C ASP A 175 -19.72 18.92 -11.36
N HIS A 176 -18.46 18.52 -11.24
CA HIS A 176 -17.39 19.16 -10.47
C HIS A 176 -16.12 19.22 -11.34
N PRO A 177 -15.98 20.21 -12.24
CA PRO A 177 -14.86 20.31 -13.19
C PRO A 177 -13.47 20.32 -12.57
N GLN A 178 -13.37 20.64 -11.28
CA GLN A 178 -12.14 20.58 -10.51
C GLN A 178 -11.68 19.15 -10.17
N PHE A 179 -12.59 18.18 -10.16
CA PHE A 179 -12.28 16.79 -9.91
C PHE A 179 -11.42 16.23 -11.04
N ASN A 180 -10.32 15.57 -10.70
CA ASN A 180 -9.37 15.01 -11.65
C ASN A 180 -9.20 13.50 -11.43
N PRO A 181 -9.90 12.66 -12.22
CA PRO A 181 -9.82 11.21 -12.09
C PRO A 181 -8.39 10.67 -12.25
N ALA A 182 -7.57 11.25 -13.13
CA ALA A 182 -6.21 10.80 -13.37
C ALA A 182 -5.30 11.04 -12.16
N LEU A 183 -5.42 12.21 -11.51
CA LEU A 183 -4.69 12.49 -10.27
C LEU A 183 -5.20 11.61 -9.11
N MET A 184 -6.49 11.28 -9.09
CA MET A 184 -7.04 10.36 -8.09
C MET A 184 -6.43 8.95 -8.23
N ILE A 185 -6.38 8.42 -9.46
CA ILE A 185 -5.72 7.13 -9.74
C ILE A 185 -4.23 7.19 -9.36
N LEU A 186 -3.51 8.25 -9.76
CA LEU A 186 -2.10 8.40 -9.42
C LEU A 186 -1.87 8.46 -7.91
N SER A 187 -2.71 9.20 -7.19
CA SER A 187 -2.69 9.27 -5.72
C SER A 187 -2.76 7.87 -5.10
N PHE A 188 -3.77 7.08 -5.46
CA PHE A 188 -3.92 5.74 -4.88
C PHE A 188 -2.88 4.73 -5.38
N ALA A 189 -2.30 4.94 -6.56
CA ALA A 189 -1.12 4.19 -6.99
C ALA A 189 0.11 4.46 -6.10
N LEU A 190 0.34 5.73 -5.73
CA LEU A 190 1.41 6.08 -4.77
C LEU A 190 1.11 5.55 -3.36
N CYS A 191 -0.17 5.55 -2.96
CA CYS A 191 -0.59 4.95 -1.68
C CYS A 191 -0.24 3.46 -1.62
N ALA A 192 -0.61 2.70 -2.66
CA ALA A 192 -0.25 1.29 -2.78
C ALA A 192 1.26 1.06 -2.83
N MET A 193 2.02 1.95 -3.47
CA MET A 193 3.49 1.89 -3.46
C MET A 193 4.05 2.09 -2.04
N GLY A 194 3.54 3.08 -1.30
CA GLY A 194 3.94 3.32 0.09
C GLY A 194 3.65 2.12 0.98
N LEU A 195 2.41 1.61 0.96
CA LEU A 195 1.97 0.45 1.76
C LEU A 195 2.72 -0.84 1.37
N GLY A 196 3.01 -1.03 0.08
CA GLY A 196 3.84 -2.16 -0.37
C GLY A 196 5.27 -2.09 0.17
N ILE A 197 5.84 -0.88 0.25
CA ILE A 197 7.17 -0.68 0.85
C ILE A 197 7.15 -0.92 2.35
N GLU A 198 6.12 -0.44 3.05
CA GLU A 198 5.91 -0.73 4.47
C GLU A 198 5.79 -2.23 4.72
N THR A 199 4.97 -2.93 3.94
CA THR A 199 4.83 -4.40 4.02
C THR A 199 6.17 -5.10 3.80
N CYS A 200 6.96 -4.69 2.81
CA CYS A 200 8.31 -5.23 2.61
C CYS A 200 9.24 -4.94 3.79
N TRP A 201 9.15 -3.76 4.39
CA TRP A 201 9.93 -3.41 5.57
C TRP A 201 9.55 -4.31 6.75
N HIS A 202 8.26 -4.52 6.98
CA HIS A 202 7.77 -5.46 7.99
C HIS A 202 8.33 -6.86 7.80
N ILE A 203 8.32 -7.39 6.58
CA ILE A 203 8.87 -8.72 6.34
C ILE A 203 10.37 -8.75 6.64
N ILE A 204 11.14 -7.81 6.08
CA ILE A 204 12.60 -7.78 6.24
C ILE A 204 12.98 -7.65 7.72
N ASP A 205 12.24 -6.85 8.47
CA ASP A 205 12.49 -6.59 9.89
C ASP A 205 11.71 -7.54 10.81
N SER A 206 11.12 -8.60 10.26
CA SER A 206 10.25 -9.55 10.96
C SER A 206 9.22 -8.87 11.87
N TRP A 207 8.66 -7.75 11.44
CA TRP A 207 7.65 -6.94 12.15
C TRP A 207 8.14 -6.33 13.48
N TYR A 208 9.44 -6.39 13.77
CA TYR A 208 10.04 -5.92 15.04
C TYR A 208 10.34 -4.41 15.05
N TYR A 209 10.58 -3.78 13.89
CA TYR A 209 10.85 -2.33 13.74
C TYR A 209 12.11 -1.81 14.48
N ASP A 210 13.20 -2.59 14.51
CA ASP A 210 14.43 -2.23 15.26
C ASP A 210 15.03 -0.90 14.79
N LYS A 211 14.86 -0.59 13.49
CA LYS A 211 15.42 0.60 12.86
C LYS A 211 14.34 1.59 12.48
N GLU A 212 14.01 2.49 13.40
CA GLU A 212 13.09 3.61 13.16
C GLU A 212 13.48 4.48 11.95
N PHE A 213 14.76 4.47 11.57
CA PHE A 213 15.35 5.29 10.52
C PHE A 213 15.91 4.44 9.38
N HIS A 214 15.02 3.78 8.66
CA HIS A 214 15.34 2.96 7.49
C HIS A 214 14.93 3.63 6.18
N ILE A 215 15.60 3.30 5.06
CA ILE A 215 15.23 3.85 3.74
C ILE A 215 13.81 3.46 3.30
N PHE A 216 13.34 2.27 3.73
CA PHE A 216 11.96 1.84 3.48
C PHE A 216 10.95 2.67 4.27
N ASN A 217 11.24 2.99 5.53
CA ASN A 217 10.36 3.84 6.33
C ASN A 217 10.32 5.28 5.78
N PHE A 218 11.45 5.83 5.31
CA PHE A 218 11.46 7.10 4.57
C PHE A 218 10.54 7.04 3.36
N SER A 219 10.72 6.01 2.55
CA SER A 219 10.01 5.83 1.29
C SER A 219 8.50 5.69 1.54
N PHE A 220 8.12 4.93 2.58
CA PHE A 220 6.73 4.84 3.05
C PHE A 220 6.13 6.22 3.33
N TYR A 221 6.74 7.02 4.22
CA TYR A 221 6.24 8.37 4.53
C TYR A 221 6.21 9.29 3.31
N PHE A 222 7.24 9.23 2.47
CA PHE A 222 7.34 10.04 1.26
C PHE A 222 6.20 9.72 0.29
N PHE A 223 5.99 8.44 -0.03
CA PHE A 223 4.96 8.02 -0.96
C PHE A 223 3.55 8.25 -0.41
N LEU A 224 3.32 7.98 0.87
CA LEU A 224 2.02 8.16 1.50
C LEU A 224 1.63 9.64 1.60
N THR A 225 2.58 10.51 2.00
CA THR A 225 2.33 11.96 2.02
C THR A 225 2.08 12.50 0.60
N SER A 226 2.84 12.02 -0.38
CA SER A 226 2.65 12.38 -1.79
C SER A 226 1.27 11.93 -2.30
N ALA A 227 0.86 10.71 -1.94
CA ALA A 227 -0.47 10.19 -2.24
C ALA A 227 -1.56 11.08 -1.67
N PHE A 228 -1.56 11.37 -0.37
CA PHE A 228 -2.60 12.20 0.24
C PHE A 228 -2.59 13.64 -0.29
N SER A 229 -1.42 14.18 -0.61
CA SER A 229 -1.33 15.49 -1.27
C SER A 229 -2.01 15.48 -2.63
N LEU A 230 -1.72 14.47 -3.46
CA LEU A 230 -2.35 14.29 -4.77
C LEU A 230 -3.84 13.97 -4.66
N TRP A 231 -4.28 13.25 -3.63
CA TRP A 231 -5.69 13.02 -3.35
C TRP A 231 -6.42 14.36 -3.13
N GLY A 232 -5.88 15.24 -2.29
CA GLY A 232 -6.41 16.59 -2.09
C GLY A 232 -6.47 17.36 -3.41
N THR A 233 -5.37 17.39 -4.17
CA THR A 233 -5.30 18.08 -5.47
C THR A 233 -6.26 17.47 -6.52
N ALA A 234 -6.53 16.17 -6.45
CA ALA A 234 -7.47 15.48 -7.34
C ALA A 234 -8.93 15.87 -7.06
N LEU A 235 -9.25 16.30 -5.85
CA LEU A 235 -10.58 16.83 -5.51
C LEU A 235 -10.71 18.28 -5.95
N GLU A 236 -9.69 19.10 -5.67
CA GLU A 236 -9.56 20.46 -6.19
C GLU A 236 -8.12 20.96 -6.05
N SER A 237 -7.57 21.49 -7.15
CA SER A 237 -6.24 22.12 -7.12
C SER A 237 -6.32 23.54 -6.57
N ASP A 238 -5.78 23.75 -5.39
CA ASP A 238 -5.65 25.06 -4.76
C ASP A 238 -4.17 25.42 -4.55
N LYS A 239 -3.77 26.64 -4.94
CA LYS A 239 -2.36 27.06 -4.88
C LYS A 239 -1.82 27.10 -3.45
N PHE A 240 -2.67 27.48 -2.49
CA PHE A 240 -2.27 27.56 -1.09
C PHE A 240 -2.04 26.17 -0.51
N TRP A 241 -2.95 25.22 -0.74
CA TRP A 241 -2.77 23.83 -0.31
C TRP A 241 -1.64 23.11 -1.05
N ASN A 242 -1.45 23.37 -2.35
CA ASN A 242 -0.29 22.84 -3.08
C ASN A 242 1.03 23.34 -2.49
N ALA A 243 1.10 24.61 -2.07
CA ALA A 243 2.28 25.15 -1.41
C ALA A 243 2.51 24.50 -0.03
N ILE A 244 1.45 24.31 0.77
CA ILE A 244 1.54 23.59 2.05
C ILE A 244 2.03 22.16 1.84
N ASN A 245 1.44 21.41 0.91
CA ASN A 245 1.83 20.04 0.61
C ASN A 245 3.29 19.96 0.14
N PHE A 246 3.74 20.91 -0.69
CA PHE A 246 5.14 21.00 -1.09
C PHE A 246 6.07 21.29 0.09
N LEU A 247 5.68 22.19 1.00
CA LEU A 247 6.44 22.46 2.22
C LEU A 247 6.50 21.26 3.15
N VAL A 248 5.40 20.52 3.30
CA VAL A 248 5.33 19.28 4.10
C VAL A 248 6.23 18.20 3.50
N LEU A 249 6.14 17.96 2.19
CA LEU A 249 7.03 17.00 1.50
C LEU A 249 8.50 17.42 1.61
N GLY A 250 8.80 18.70 1.40
CA GLY A 250 10.13 19.25 1.60
C GLY A 250 10.63 19.06 3.04
N ALA A 251 9.76 19.28 4.02
CA ALA A 251 10.06 19.05 5.43
C ALA A 251 10.35 17.57 5.69
N ILE A 252 9.58 16.62 5.16
CA ILE A 252 9.87 15.17 5.30
C ILE A 252 11.21 14.82 4.65
N CYS A 253 11.47 15.30 3.43
CA CYS A 253 12.72 15.06 2.71
C CYS A 253 13.97 15.62 3.42
N LEU A 254 13.83 16.69 4.21
CA LEU A 254 14.92 17.27 4.98
C LEU A 254 15.02 16.69 6.40
N TRP A 255 13.87 16.50 7.06
CA TRP A 255 13.78 16.07 8.45
C TRP A 255 14.13 14.61 8.61
N TYR A 256 13.73 13.76 7.66
CA TYR A 256 13.99 12.33 7.77
C TYR A 256 15.51 12.03 7.70
N PRO A 257 16.30 12.58 6.77
CA PRO A 257 17.76 12.43 6.80
C PRO A 257 18.44 13.04 8.03
N VAL A 258 17.92 14.14 8.58
CA VAL A 258 18.43 14.72 9.83
C VAL A 258 18.15 13.78 11.01
N GLY A 259 16.94 13.22 11.08
CA GLY A 259 16.58 12.18 12.05
C GLY A 259 17.47 10.94 11.92
N MET A 260 17.70 10.46 10.69
CA MET A 260 18.66 9.38 10.41
C MET A 260 20.05 9.73 10.94
N ALA A 261 20.59 10.89 10.59
CA ALA A 261 21.94 11.31 11.01
C ALA A 261 22.08 11.33 12.54
N ASN A 262 21.08 11.88 13.24
CA ASN A 262 21.07 11.90 14.70
C ASN A 262 20.93 10.49 15.31
N ALA A 263 20.17 9.60 14.68
CA ALA A 263 20.02 8.21 15.13
C ALA A 263 21.29 7.36 14.92
N PHE A 264 22.14 7.71 13.95
CA PHE A 264 23.44 7.06 13.74
C PHE A 264 24.55 7.60 14.64
N GLU A 265 24.45 8.85 15.11
CA GLU A 265 25.46 9.48 15.99
C GLU A 265 25.16 9.33 17.48
N LEU A 266 23.90 9.10 17.87
CA LEU A 266 23.54 8.81 19.25
C LEU A 266 23.71 7.31 19.48
N PRO A 267 24.57 6.86 20.43
CA PRO A 267 24.53 5.48 20.87
C PRO A 267 23.10 5.21 21.32
N TYR A 268 22.41 4.28 20.65
CA TYR A 268 21.07 3.82 21.02
C TYR A 268 21.10 3.65 22.54
N PRO A 269 20.45 4.53 23.33
CA PRO A 269 20.57 4.43 24.76
C PRO A 269 19.97 3.08 25.09
N SER A 270 20.81 2.17 25.59
CA SER A 270 20.49 0.78 25.91
C SER A 270 19.45 0.67 27.04
N TYR A 271 18.86 1.80 27.39
CA TYR A 271 18.02 2.08 28.52
C TYR A 271 17.28 3.37 28.19
N VAL A 272 16.02 3.26 27.77
CA VAL A 272 15.10 4.40 27.87
C VAL A 272 14.75 4.47 29.35
N PRO A 273 15.17 5.51 30.09
CA PRO A 273 14.81 5.62 31.50
C PRO A 273 13.29 5.64 31.61
N GLY A 274 12.73 5.11 32.69
CA GLY A 274 11.29 5.04 32.96
C GLY A 274 10.57 6.41 33.09
N ASP A 275 11.15 7.48 32.55
CA ASP A 275 10.54 8.79 32.39
C ASP A 275 9.91 8.91 31.00
N TRP A 276 8.57 8.94 31.00
CA TRP A 276 7.73 9.17 29.84
C TRP A 276 8.10 10.44 29.07
N GLU A 277 8.63 11.47 29.75
CA GLU A 277 9.03 12.73 29.13
C GLU A 277 10.30 12.58 28.27
N GLU A 278 11.21 11.68 28.63
CA GLU A 278 12.43 11.38 27.86
C GLU A 278 12.13 10.50 26.65
N THR A 279 11.21 9.54 26.80
CA THR A 279 10.67 8.74 25.69
C THR A 279 9.98 9.62 24.65
N LEU A 280 9.15 10.59 25.10
CA LEU A 280 8.52 11.56 24.22
C LEU A 280 9.52 12.49 23.52
N ARG A 281 10.64 12.84 24.18
CA ARG A 281 11.70 13.63 23.54
C ARG A 281 12.48 12.81 22.51
N ALA A 282 12.76 11.53 22.77
CA ALA A 282 13.48 10.64 21.88
C ALA A 282 12.65 10.21 20.65
N VAL A 283 11.41 9.74 20.88
CA VAL A 283 10.50 9.21 19.84
C VAL A 283 9.63 10.32 19.23
N GLY A 284 9.11 11.21 20.08
CA GLY A 284 8.20 12.29 19.65
C GLY A 284 8.89 13.44 18.93
N GLY A 285 10.18 13.70 19.20
CA GLY A 285 10.93 14.76 18.53
C GLY A 285 11.11 14.50 17.03
N THR A 286 11.23 13.24 16.61
CA THR A 286 11.60 12.91 15.24
C THR A 286 10.44 12.42 14.37
N LYS A 287 9.50 11.64 14.91
CA LYS A 287 8.34 11.11 14.15
C LYS A 287 7.14 12.05 14.12
N ALA A 288 6.98 12.95 15.11
CA ALA A 288 5.83 13.85 15.15
C ALA A 288 5.69 14.74 13.89
N PRO A 289 6.78 15.29 13.31
CA PRO A 289 6.68 16.03 12.04
C PRO A 289 6.20 15.17 10.87
N CYS A 290 6.58 13.89 10.82
CA CYS A 290 6.11 12.96 9.78
C CYS A 290 4.62 12.65 9.95
N ILE A 291 4.17 12.37 11.18
CA ILE A 291 2.75 12.11 11.50
C ILE A 291 1.90 13.36 11.21
N ALA A 292 2.37 14.54 11.64
CA ALA A 292 1.70 15.80 11.31
C ALA A 292 1.66 16.02 9.79
N GLY A 293 2.74 15.70 9.09
CA GLY A 293 2.82 15.77 7.63
C GLY A 293 1.83 14.84 6.92
N LEU A 294 1.55 13.66 7.47
CA LEU A 294 0.52 12.76 6.95
C LEU A 294 -0.90 13.26 7.23
N ALA A 295 -1.12 13.92 8.37
CA ALA A 295 -2.44 14.42 8.76
C ALA A 295 -2.84 15.71 8.04
N VAL A 296 -1.90 16.61 7.73
CA VAL A 296 -2.20 17.92 7.11
C VAL A 296 -2.94 17.79 5.77
N PRO A 297 -2.54 16.90 4.83
CA PRO A 297 -3.27 16.69 3.57
C PRO A 297 -4.73 16.27 3.74
N PHE A 298 -5.13 15.71 4.89
CA PHE A 298 -6.53 15.38 5.15
C PHE A 298 -7.43 16.60 5.30
N ILE A 299 -6.88 17.77 5.63
CA ILE A 299 -7.66 19.01 5.70
C ILE A 299 -8.24 19.38 4.32
N PRO A 300 -7.44 19.55 3.25
CA PRO A 300 -8.00 19.78 1.92
C PRO A 300 -8.81 18.59 1.41
N ILE A 301 -8.42 17.34 1.68
CA ILE A 301 -9.24 16.17 1.31
C ILE A 301 -10.64 16.28 1.91
N TRP A 302 -10.76 16.60 3.19
CA TRP A 302 -12.04 16.74 3.87
C TRP A 302 -12.83 17.94 3.35
N LEU A 303 -12.22 19.14 3.34
CA LEU A 303 -12.91 20.36 2.93
C LEU A 303 -13.42 20.27 1.48
N LYS A 304 -12.56 19.81 0.57
CA LYS A 304 -12.88 19.72 -0.87
C LYS A 304 -13.75 18.51 -1.19
N GLY A 305 -13.53 17.39 -0.52
CA GLY A 305 -14.40 16.23 -0.63
C GLY A 305 -15.84 16.53 -0.18
N ARG A 306 -16.05 17.40 0.82
CA ARG A 306 -17.40 17.83 1.22
C ARG A 306 -18.14 18.62 0.15
N GLU A 307 -17.43 19.34 -0.72
CA GLU A 307 -18.06 20.06 -1.84
C GLU A 307 -18.66 19.09 -2.88
N ILE A 308 -18.11 17.87 -2.98
CA ILE A 308 -18.55 16.83 -3.94
C ILE A 308 -19.52 15.85 -3.28
N PHE A 309 -19.15 15.29 -2.13
CA PHE A 309 -19.84 14.18 -1.47
C PHE A 309 -20.68 14.61 -0.25
N GLY A 310 -20.73 15.91 0.05
CA GLY A 310 -21.47 16.45 1.19
C GLY A 310 -20.91 16.00 2.54
N ASP A 311 -21.77 15.95 3.55
CA ASP A 311 -21.38 15.66 4.94
C ASP A 311 -20.83 14.24 5.14
N LYS A 312 -21.13 13.32 4.22
CA LYS A 312 -20.59 11.95 4.24
C LYS A 312 -19.06 11.92 4.23
N MET A 313 -18.40 12.93 3.65
CA MET A 313 -16.93 13.02 3.68
C MET A 313 -16.36 13.16 5.10
N THR A 314 -17.17 13.61 6.07
CA THR A 314 -16.77 13.66 7.48
C THR A 314 -16.51 12.26 8.04
N THR A 315 -17.24 11.25 7.58
CA THR A 315 -16.99 9.85 7.97
C THR A 315 -15.63 9.37 7.49
N VAL A 316 -15.20 9.76 6.28
CA VAL A 316 -13.84 9.45 5.78
C VAL A 316 -12.80 10.06 6.70
N ALA A 317 -12.94 11.33 7.07
CA ALA A 317 -12.01 12.01 7.96
C ALA A 317 -11.98 11.41 9.37
N ILE A 318 -13.14 11.04 9.93
CA ILE A 318 -13.23 10.39 11.25
C ILE A 318 -12.50 9.04 11.23
N LEU A 319 -12.78 8.19 10.23
CA LEU A 319 -12.16 6.87 10.14
C LEU A 319 -10.65 6.98 9.87
N SER A 320 -10.26 7.67 8.79
CA SER A 320 -8.86 7.73 8.35
C SER A 320 -7.94 8.54 9.27
N VAL A 321 -8.46 9.50 10.04
CA VAL A 321 -7.63 10.35 10.93
C VAL A 321 -7.94 10.09 12.39
N VAL A 322 -9.18 10.28 12.83
CA VAL A 322 -9.50 10.27 14.28
C VAL A 322 -9.40 8.86 14.86
N VAL A 323 -10.04 7.87 14.23
CA VAL A 323 -10.00 6.47 14.69
C VAL A 323 -8.60 5.91 14.55
N ASN A 324 -7.93 6.16 13.42
CA ASN A 324 -6.55 5.74 13.21
C ASN A 324 -5.60 6.32 14.28
N LEU A 325 -5.61 7.64 14.51
CA LEU A 325 -4.79 8.26 15.55
C LEU A 325 -5.15 7.75 16.95
N ALA A 326 -6.42 7.50 17.26
CA ALA A 326 -6.83 6.97 18.55
C ALA A 326 -6.17 5.60 18.83
N PHE A 327 -6.12 4.71 17.83
CA PHE A 327 -5.44 3.43 17.97
C PHE A 327 -3.92 3.54 17.95
N ILE A 328 -3.34 4.48 17.21
CA ILE A 328 -1.90 4.78 17.30
C ILE A 328 -1.53 5.26 18.72
N PHE A 329 -2.35 6.13 19.32
CA PHE A 329 -2.15 6.56 20.71
C PHE A 329 -2.34 5.39 21.69
N ALA A 330 -3.36 4.55 21.48
CA ALA A 330 -3.55 3.35 22.30
C ALA A 330 -2.36 2.39 22.18
N LEU A 331 -1.80 2.21 21.00
CA LEU A 331 -0.58 1.43 20.76
C LEU A 331 0.61 2.02 21.52
N ALA A 332 0.80 3.34 21.48
CA ALA A 332 1.89 4.00 22.21
C ALA A 332 1.75 3.89 23.74
N ILE A 333 0.53 3.89 24.26
CA ILE A 333 0.26 3.86 25.71
C ILE A 333 0.22 2.43 26.25
N PHE A 334 -0.42 1.52 25.52
CA PHE A 334 -0.78 0.18 26.02
C PHE A 334 -0.05 -0.95 25.28
N GLY A 335 0.45 -0.70 24.07
CA GLY A 335 1.14 -1.71 23.26
C GLY A 335 2.45 -2.18 23.87
N ASN A 336 3.11 -1.30 24.64
CA ASN A 336 4.43 -1.53 25.25
C ASN A 336 4.36 -1.73 26.78
N THR A 337 3.17 -1.96 27.34
CA THR A 337 2.98 -2.09 28.80
C THR A 337 2.55 -3.50 29.18
N ALA A 338 3.49 -4.40 29.42
CA ALA A 338 3.25 -5.57 30.27
C ALA A 338 3.54 -5.22 31.75
N PRO A 339 2.58 -5.41 32.67
CA PRO A 339 2.87 -5.25 34.10
C PRO A 339 3.53 -6.49 34.73
N PRO A 340 4.37 -6.30 35.76
CA PRO A 340 4.58 -5.04 36.46
C PRO A 340 6.03 -4.55 36.32
N PHE A 341 6.26 -3.58 35.43
CA PHE A 341 7.45 -2.71 35.42
C PHE A 341 8.80 -3.43 35.45
N ASN A 342 9.19 -3.98 34.30
CA ASN A 342 10.60 -4.16 34.00
C ASN A 342 10.94 -3.40 32.71
N PRO A 343 11.62 -2.25 32.77
CA PRO A 343 11.95 -1.43 31.58
C PRO A 343 13.04 -2.07 30.69
N THR A 344 13.30 -3.38 30.85
CA THR A 344 14.33 -4.11 30.10
C THR A 344 13.78 -5.14 29.12
N GLN A 345 12.47 -5.13 28.85
CA GLN A 345 11.90 -6.03 27.84
C GLN A 345 10.75 -5.31 27.15
N ASP A 346 10.93 -5.05 25.86
CA ASP A 346 9.85 -4.69 24.93
C ASP A 346 8.93 -5.91 24.80
N ASP A 347 8.17 -6.21 25.86
CA ASP A 347 7.20 -7.30 25.88
C ASP A 347 6.12 -6.99 24.85
N LEU A 348 6.19 -7.69 23.71
CA LEU A 348 5.16 -7.69 22.69
C LEU A 348 3.88 -8.21 23.30
N SER A 349 3.02 -7.29 23.71
CA SER A 349 1.70 -7.65 24.19
C SER A 349 0.83 -8.06 22.99
N GLN A 350 -0.10 -9.01 23.19
CA GLN A 350 -1.15 -9.26 22.20
C GLN A 350 -1.94 -7.98 21.86
N LEU A 351 -2.00 -7.03 22.80
CA LEU A 351 -2.61 -5.72 22.58
C LEU A 351 -1.88 -4.88 21.52
N ASN A 352 -0.56 -5.02 21.39
CA ASN A 352 0.19 -4.37 20.31
C ASN A 352 -0.35 -4.78 18.93
N TYR A 353 -0.52 -6.08 18.71
CA TYR A 353 -1.10 -6.62 17.46
C TYR A 353 -2.54 -6.17 17.28
N VAL A 354 -3.35 -6.23 18.34
CA VAL A 354 -4.75 -5.82 18.27
C VAL A 354 -4.87 -4.34 17.91
N PHE A 355 -4.10 -3.45 18.52
CA PHE A 355 -4.15 -2.03 18.18
C PHE A 355 -3.59 -1.73 16.79
N HIS A 356 -2.55 -2.45 16.34
CA HIS A 356 -2.13 -2.39 14.94
C HIS A 356 -3.24 -2.81 13.99
N ILE A 357 -3.82 -4.00 14.17
CA ILE A 357 -4.92 -4.48 13.32
C ILE A 357 -6.10 -3.50 13.32
N LEU A 358 -6.43 -2.92 14.48
CA LEU A 358 -7.54 -1.98 14.60
C LEU A 358 -7.26 -0.62 13.94
N HIS A 359 -6.05 -0.08 14.06
CA HIS A 359 -5.72 1.20 13.40
C HIS A 359 -5.71 1.07 11.87
N ASP A 360 -5.30 -0.10 11.36
CA ASP A 360 -5.36 -0.44 9.93
C ASP A 360 -6.83 -0.60 9.49
N LEU A 361 -7.52 -1.61 10.01
CA LEU A 361 -8.86 -2.00 9.55
C LEU A 361 -9.91 -0.95 9.86
N ALA A 362 -10.05 -0.56 11.14
CA ALA A 362 -11.12 0.32 11.58
C ALA A 362 -10.80 1.80 11.31
N GLY A 363 -9.52 2.13 11.15
CA GLY A 363 -9.06 3.47 10.81
C GLY A 363 -8.88 3.67 9.31
N THR A 364 -7.66 3.45 8.83
CA THR A 364 -7.23 3.81 7.47
C THR A 364 -8.07 3.11 6.41
N GLU A 365 -8.18 1.78 6.50
CA GLU A 365 -8.83 0.97 5.49
C GLU A 365 -10.34 1.22 5.42
N ALA A 366 -11.03 1.23 6.57
CA ALA A 366 -12.46 1.55 6.62
C ALA A 366 -12.74 2.94 6.01
N GLY A 367 -11.91 3.94 6.31
CA GLY A 367 -12.06 5.28 5.75
C GLY A 367 -11.87 5.32 4.23
N VAL A 368 -10.85 4.61 3.72
CA VAL A 368 -10.55 4.54 2.29
C VAL A 368 -11.60 3.71 1.52
N ILE A 369 -12.07 2.59 2.08
CA ILE A 369 -13.18 1.80 1.53
C ILE A 369 -14.45 2.64 1.48
N TYR A 370 -14.75 3.39 2.55
CA TYR A 370 -15.89 4.29 2.57
C TYR A 370 -15.77 5.38 1.51
N PHE A 371 -14.57 5.93 1.29
CA PHE A 371 -14.33 6.87 0.20
C PHE A 371 -14.55 6.25 -1.18
N ALA A 372 -14.08 5.02 -1.42
CA ALA A 372 -14.35 4.27 -2.65
C ALA A 372 -15.86 4.13 -2.87
N TYR A 373 -16.61 3.79 -1.81
CA TYR A 373 -18.06 3.73 -1.84
C TYR A 373 -18.71 5.08 -2.16
N LEU A 374 -18.20 6.21 -1.66
CA LEU A 374 -18.73 7.55 -2.00
C LEU A 374 -18.56 7.88 -3.48
N ILE A 375 -17.42 7.51 -4.07
CA ILE A 375 -17.19 7.66 -5.51
C ILE A 375 -18.18 6.78 -6.27
N TRP A 376 -18.23 5.49 -5.94
CA TRP A 376 -19.05 4.51 -6.64
C TRP A 376 -20.56 4.79 -6.54
N SER A 377 -21.03 5.29 -5.40
CA SER A 377 -22.44 5.63 -5.17
C SER A 377 -22.81 7.06 -5.58
N TYR A 378 -21.92 7.77 -6.29
CA TYR A 378 -22.19 9.14 -6.72
C TYR A 378 -23.37 9.20 -7.72
N GLU A 379 -24.35 10.05 -7.39
CA GLU A 379 -25.51 10.36 -8.22
C GLU A 379 -25.33 11.72 -8.92
N PRO A 380 -25.51 11.81 -10.26
CA PRO A 380 -25.41 13.07 -11.01
C PRO A 380 -26.29 14.18 -10.43
N LYS A 381 -25.84 15.43 -10.48
CA LYS A 381 -26.64 16.60 -10.05
C LYS A 381 -27.97 16.71 -10.79
N SER A 382 -28.00 16.31 -12.06
CA SER A 382 -29.23 16.31 -12.88
C SER A 382 -30.32 15.41 -12.32
N GLU A 383 -29.95 14.29 -11.69
CA GLU A 383 -30.88 13.33 -11.09
C GLU A 383 -31.31 13.74 -9.68
N ARG A 384 -30.49 14.52 -8.97
CA ARG A 384 -30.83 15.05 -7.63
C ARG A 384 -31.85 16.21 -7.65
N MET A 385 -32.06 16.83 -8.81
CA MET A 385 -32.97 17.96 -8.98
C MET A 385 -34.33 17.58 -9.58
N SER A 386 -34.51 16.31 -9.99
CA SER A 386 -35.78 15.74 -10.44
C SER A 386 -36.52 15.06 -9.30
#